data_AF-A0A9P0J3N5-F1
#
_entry.id   AF-A0A9P0J3N5-F1
#
_cell.length_a   1.000
_cell.length_b   1.000
_cell.length_c   1.000
_cell.angle_alpha   90.00
_cell.angle_beta   90.00
_cell.angle_gamma   90.00
#
_symmetry.space_group_name_H-M   'P 1'
#
loop_
_entity.id
_entity.type
_entity.pdbx_description
1 polymer ?
#
loop_
_entity_poly.entity_id
_entity_poly.type
_entity_poly.pdbx_seq_one_letter_code
_entity_poly.pdbx_strand_id
1 'polypeptide(L)'
;MTTYIDIHLFYILPVIGVLSLITRPFLNRSEVFKISFISIIAFVYTTPWDNYIIYNKGWSYPSEKVLGVFGYVPIEEYMFFITQTVLTSLWALLCVRWSTPCLNFNYDKHSYQLIRWIPIAFLAIATVVGYIITIPGQPTFYLGCILWWVSPVVMFLWYGAGNFFVKKIIPCSFAVLVPTLYLCWVDQFALKENIWHINEKTMLNIFVAEDLPFEEAFFFFISNVIIVLAGTCYDKSRGIIETYTLEFPQRFSISWTYIRQMFWAFATSEYNLPQIVTGDIKESIEIIKVASKSFTTASFLFQAGIRLDLIILYSFCRVTDDMIDNELDIEKKKRKFELTKNFIDELFYDRKSDYDVGTKPKKLNIDWKKYESELTDVEMSSFRSLSRIAFYLPRKPFEELLAGYEWDIEGRLVRNEDDLLLYSTYVAGSVGALCVYVMMYRCDNNNFELVENYDYVIEKAYQMGQVSI
;
A
#
# COMPACT_ATOMS: atom_id res chain seq x y z
N MET A 1 25.96 28.37 20.68
CA MET A 1 25.03 28.86 19.65
C MET A 1 24.48 27.66 18.95
N THR A 2 23.16 27.52 18.88
CA THR A 2 22.51 26.47 18.09
C THR A 2 22.77 26.72 16.61
N THR A 3 23.21 25.71 15.89
CA THR A 3 23.47 25.71 14.44
C THR A 3 22.36 24.98 13.69
N TYR A 4 22.32 25.09 12.36
CA TYR A 4 21.28 24.40 11.59
C TYR A 4 21.42 22.87 11.70
N ILE A 5 22.65 22.33 11.74
CA ILE A 5 22.85 20.89 11.95
C ILE A 5 22.33 20.40 13.31
N ASP A 6 22.38 21.24 14.35
CA ASP A 6 21.82 20.91 15.67
C ASP A 6 20.29 20.68 15.59
N ILE A 7 19.59 21.43 14.72
CA ILE A 7 18.15 21.23 14.49
C ILE A 7 17.87 19.82 13.94
N HIS A 8 18.65 19.39 12.96
CA HIS A 8 18.52 18.03 12.42
C HIS A 8 18.83 16.97 13.49
N LEU A 9 19.92 17.14 14.24
CA LEU A 9 20.38 16.16 15.21
C LEU A 9 19.46 16.01 16.43
N PHE A 10 18.88 17.11 16.92
CA PHE A 10 18.08 17.08 18.15
C PHE A 10 16.58 16.94 17.92
N TYR A 11 16.06 17.44 16.79
CA TYR A 11 14.62 17.44 16.54
C TYR A 11 14.24 16.42 15.47
N ILE A 12 14.87 16.44 14.30
CA ILE A 12 14.39 15.66 13.14
C ILE A 12 14.84 14.19 13.20
N LEU A 13 16.14 13.94 13.33
CA LEU A 13 16.72 12.58 13.27
C LEU A 13 16.26 11.66 14.41
N PRO A 14 16.10 12.13 15.68
CA PRO A 14 15.59 11.27 16.75
C PRO A 14 14.16 10.80 16.49
N VAL A 15 13.29 11.68 15.96
CA VAL A 15 11.92 11.32 15.59
C VAL A 15 11.91 10.31 14.45
N ILE A 16 12.75 10.49 13.42
CA ILE A 16 12.92 9.50 12.35
C ILE A 16 13.40 8.16 12.92
N GLY A 17 14.33 8.17 13.88
CA GLY A 17 14.83 6.96 14.55
C GLY A 17 13.72 6.20 15.27
N VAL A 18 12.91 6.90 16.07
CA VAL A 18 11.75 6.32 16.77
C VAL A 18 10.72 5.79 15.77
N LEU A 19 10.35 6.58 14.75
CA LEU A 19 9.42 6.15 13.71
C LEU A 19 9.93 4.93 12.95
N SER A 20 11.22 4.86 12.67
CA SER A 20 11.86 3.71 12.00
C SER A 20 11.78 2.44 12.85
N LEU A 21 11.92 2.56 14.17
CA LEU A 21 11.74 1.42 15.10
C LEU A 21 10.29 0.94 15.15
N ILE A 22 9.33 1.87 15.25
CA ILE A 22 7.89 1.54 15.29
C ILE A 22 7.44 0.93 13.96
N THR A 23 7.91 1.48 12.84
CA THR A 23 7.55 1.01 11.49
C THR A 23 8.36 -0.20 11.02
N ARG A 24 9.38 -0.64 11.77
CA ARG A 24 10.25 -1.75 11.39
C ARG A 24 9.51 -3.03 10.95
N PRO A 25 8.43 -3.49 11.60
CA PRO A 25 7.69 -4.68 11.16
C PRO A 25 7.00 -4.50 9.79
N PHE A 26 6.81 -3.24 9.38
CA PHE A 26 6.04 -2.83 8.22
C PHE A 26 6.92 -2.41 7.03
N LEU A 27 8.16 -2.02 7.30
CA LEU A 27 9.14 -1.64 6.29
C LEU A 27 9.62 -2.88 5.53
N ASN A 28 9.21 -2.96 4.26
CA ASN A 28 9.67 -3.96 3.32
C ASN A 28 10.43 -3.28 2.16
N ARG A 29 11.01 -4.09 1.28
CA ARG A 29 11.81 -3.59 0.14
C ARG A 29 11.05 -2.59 -0.74
N SER A 30 9.75 -2.82 -0.97
CA SER A 30 8.94 -1.90 -1.77
C SER A 30 8.63 -0.60 -1.03
N GLU A 31 8.41 -0.63 0.28
CA GLU A 31 8.29 0.57 1.10
C GLU A 31 9.58 1.38 1.14
N VAL A 32 10.72 0.71 1.33
CA VAL A 32 12.05 1.35 1.28
C VAL A 32 12.30 1.96 -0.11
N PHE A 33 11.95 1.24 -1.18
CA PHE A 33 12.03 1.77 -2.55
C PHE A 33 11.12 2.99 -2.72
N LYS A 34 9.87 2.94 -2.25
CA LYS A 34 8.91 4.05 -2.30
C LYS A 34 9.48 5.30 -1.63
N ILE A 35 9.93 5.17 -0.38
CA ILE A 35 10.49 6.30 0.39
C ILE A 35 11.74 6.85 -0.31
N SER A 36 12.67 5.98 -0.69
CA SER A 36 13.91 6.38 -1.38
C SER A 36 13.64 7.08 -2.71
N PHE A 37 12.68 6.58 -3.49
CA PHE A 37 12.29 7.16 -4.76
C PHE A 37 11.67 8.55 -4.59
N ILE A 38 10.77 8.72 -3.62
CA ILE A 38 10.17 10.03 -3.31
C ILE A 38 11.26 11.00 -2.82
N SER A 39 12.18 10.56 -1.95
CA SER A 39 13.29 11.41 -1.47
C SER A 39 14.20 11.88 -2.60
N ILE A 40 14.54 11.01 -3.57
CA ILE A 40 15.36 11.39 -4.73
C ILE A 40 14.63 12.43 -5.59
N ILE A 41 13.34 12.21 -5.87
CA ILE A 41 12.55 13.15 -6.68
C ILE A 41 12.41 14.49 -5.96
N ALA A 42 12.09 14.48 -4.66
CA ALA A 42 11.97 15.69 -3.85
C ALA A 42 13.29 16.47 -3.88
N PHE A 43 14.41 15.80 -3.66
CA PHE A 43 15.73 16.42 -3.73
C PHE A 43 15.99 17.10 -5.09
N VAL A 44 15.81 16.36 -6.19
CA VAL A 44 16.08 16.88 -7.54
C VAL A 44 15.12 18.01 -7.92
N TYR A 45 13.86 17.89 -7.56
CA TYR A 45 12.82 18.86 -7.94
C TYR A 45 12.88 20.16 -7.13
N THR A 46 13.21 20.07 -5.83
CA THR A 46 13.27 21.23 -4.93
C THR A 46 14.59 22.00 -5.07
N THR A 47 15.71 21.32 -5.35
CA THR A 47 17.04 21.95 -5.51
C THR A 47 17.06 23.23 -6.36
N PRO A 48 16.52 23.26 -7.60
CA PRO A 48 16.55 24.49 -8.42
C PRO A 48 15.65 25.60 -7.87
N TRP A 49 14.56 25.24 -7.20
CA TRP A 49 13.60 26.19 -6.63
C TRP A 49 14.21 26.93 -5.42
N ASP A 50 14.81 26.20 -4.49
CA ASP A 50 15.52 26.78 -3.34
C ASP A 50 16.65 27.72 -3.77
N ASN A 51 17.47 27.27 -4.74
CA ASN A 51 18.56 28.11 -5.28
C ASN A 51 18.01 29.42 -5.87
N TYR A 52 16.86 29.38 -6.54
CA TYR A 52 16.23 30.57 -7.10
C TYR A 52 15.74 31.54 -6.02
N ILE A 53 15.14 31.05 -4.93
CA ILE A 53 14.66 31.89 -3.83
C ILE A 53 15.81 32.60 -3.12
N ILE A 54 16.87 31.85 -2.76
CA ILE A 54 18.02 32.41 -2.05
C ILE A 54 18.77 33.40 -2.95
N TYR A 55 18.94 33.09 -4.23
CA TYR A 55 19.56 34.00 -5.20
C TYR A 55 18.83 35.35 -5.27
N ASN A 56 17.50 35.34 -5.21
CA ASN A 56 16.67 36.55 -5.21
C ASN A 56 16.43 37.14 -3.79
N LYS A 57 17.20 36.70 -2.79
CA LYS A 57 17.16 37.19 -1.40
C LYS A 57 15.79 37.01 -0.72
N GLY A 58 15.08 35.94 -1.05
CA GLY A 58 13.88 35.54 -0.31
C GLY A 58 14.23 35.03 1.09
N TRP A 59 15.34 34.30 1.20
CA TRP A 59 15.89 33.79 2.45
C TRP A 59 17.38 34.13 2.59
N SER A 60 17.87 34.06 3.82
CA SER A 60 19.30 34.18 4.10
C SER A 60 19.70 33.38 5.34
N TYR A 61 20.94 32.92 5.34
CA TYR A 61 21.52 32.11 6.42
C TYR A 61 22.81 32.78 6.91
N PRO A 62 22.99 32.98 8.23
CA PRO A 62 24.27 33.43 8.77
C PRO A 62 25.36 32.38 8.50
N SER A 63 26.51 32.83 8.02
CA SER A 63 27.62 31.95 7.62
C SER A 63 28.17 31.08 8.77
N GLU A 64 28.04 31.57 10.00
CA GLU A 64 28.49 30.92 11.23
C GLU A 64 27.51 29.87 11.77
N LYS A 65 26.31 29.78 11.19
CA LYS A 65 25.24 28.85 11.60
C LYS A 65 25.09 27.64 10.68
N VAL A 66 25.80 27.63 9.55
CA VAL A 66 25.76 26.59 8.53
C VAL A 66 27.15 25.96 8.31
N LEU A 67 27.19 24.67 8.01
CA LEU A 67 28.41 23.91 7.77
C LEU A 67 29.07 24.26 6.43
N GLY A 68 28.25 24.58 5.43
CA GLY A 68 28.71 24.93 4.10
C GLY A 68 27.55 25.20 3.17
N VAL A 69 27.84 25.85 2.05
CA VAL A 69 26.87 26.21 1.01
C VAL A 69 27.27 25.55 -0.29
N PHE A 70 26.32 24.88 -0.94
CA PHE A 70 26.49 24.35 -2.30
C PHE A 70 25.54 25.09 -3.24
N GLY A 71 26.08 25.74 -4.28
CA GLY A 71 25.34 26.73 -5.05
C GLY A 71 25.04 27.95 -4.16
N TYR A 72 23.76 28.18 -3.86
CA TYR A 72 23.31 29.21 -2.91
C TYR A 72 22.71 28.63 -1.62
N VAL A 73 22.50 27.32 -1.57
CA VAL A 73 21.71 26.64 -0.54
C VAL A 73 22.62 25.94 0.48
N PRO A 74 22.36 26.07 1.79
CA PRO A 74 23.11 25.32 2.82
C PRO A 74 23.01 23.80 2.64
N ILE A 75 24.06 23.07 3.01
CA ILE A 75 24.07 21.59 2.98
C ILE A 75 22.93 21.02 3.83
N GLU A 76 22.62 21.67 4.94
CA GLU A 76 21.56 21.29 5.86
C GLU A 76 20.17 21.36 5.22
N GLU A 77 19.91 22.30 4.33
CA GLU A 77 18.63 22.40 3.61
C GLU A 77 18.45 21.21 2.65
N TYR A 78 19.53 20.79 1.99
CA TYR A 78 19.54 19.57 1.21
C TYR A 78 19.28 18.31 2.07
N MET A 79 19.78 18.29 3.31
CA MET A 79 19.44 17.24 4.29
C MET A 79 17.98 17.34 4.72
N PHE A 80 17.42 18.55 4.83
CA PHE A 80 16.03 18.80 5.16
C PHE A 80 15.08 18.16 4.13
N PHE A 81 15.33 18.34 2.83
CA PHE A 81 14.50 17.73 1.78
C PHE A 81 14.36 16.20 1.97
N ILE A 82 15.47 15.54 2.29
CA ILE A 82 15.50 14.08 2.47
C ILE A 82 14.85 13.71 3.80
N THR A 83 15.25 14.35 4.89
CA THR A 83 14.79 14.01 6.24
C THR A 83 13.31 14.32 6.44
N GLN A 84 12.79 15.43 5.93
CA GLN A 84 11.34 15.70 5.88
C GLN A 84 10.61 14.59 5.13
N THR A 85 11.09 14.24 3.93
CA THR A 85 10.46 13.21 3.12
C THR A 85 10.40 11.87 3.84
N VAL A 86 11.50 11.47 4.50
CA VAL A 86 11.56 10.23 5.29
C VAL A 86 10.63 10.31 6.50
N LEU A 87 10.67 11.40 7.27
CA LEU A 87 9.83 11.59 8.46
C LEU A 87 8.34 11.48 8.10
N THR A 88 7.89 12.27 7.12
CA THR A 88 6.50 12.30 6.68
C THR A 88 6.08 10.97 6.08
N SER A 89 6.95 10.29 5.32
CA SER A 89 6.61 8.99 4.74
C SER A 89 6.49 7.88 5.80
N LEU A 90 7.37 7.85 6.81
CA LEU A 90 7.29 6.89 7.91
C LEU A 90 6.04 7.12 8.76
N TRP A 91 5.70 8.39 9.03
CA TRP A 91 4.44 8.72 9.71
C TRP A 91 3.21 8.34 8.87
N ALA A 92 3.21 8.67 7.57
CA ALA A 92 2.14 8.32 6.66
C ALA A 92 1.92 6.81 6.56
N LEU A 93 2.99 6.01 6.61
CA LEU A 93 2.91 4.55 6.66
C LEU A 93 2.07 4.06 7.87
N LEU A 94 2.22 4.70 9.04
CA LEU A 94 1.43 4.38 10.23
C LEU A 94 -0.03 4.84 10.13
N CYS A 95 -0.34 5.84 9.33
CA CYS A 95 -1.72 6.31 9.15
C CYS A 95 -2.48 5.55 8.05
N VAL A 96 -1.84 5.28 6.92
CA VAL A 96 -2.53 4.93 5.66
C VAL A 96 -2.62 3.41 5.41
N ARG A 97 -1.73 2.60 6.00
CA ARG A 97 -1.58 1.16 5.68
C ARG A 97 -2.77 0.27 6.05
N TRP A 98 -3.63 0.69 6.97
CA TRP A 98 -4.59 -0.20 7.63
C TRP A 98 -5.72 -0.70 6.72
N SER A 99 -5.95 -0.04 5.59
CA SER A 99 -6.94 -0.45 4.59
C SER A 99 -6.25 -0.88 3.29
N THR A 100 -6.64 -2.05 2.77
CA THR A 100 -6.13 -2.56 1.49
C THR A 100 -6.47 -1.57 0.36
N PRO A 101 -5.56 -1.31 -0.59
CA PRO A 101 -5.78 -0.30 -1.62
C PRO A 101 -7.09 -0.51 -2.41
N CYS A 102 -7.41 -1.76 -2.77
CA CYS A 102 -8.56 -2.10 -3.60
C CYS A 102 -9.92 -1.68 -3.03
N LEU A 103 -10.05 -1.56 -1.71
CA LEU A 103 -11.28 -1.11 -1.06
C LEU A 103 -11.54 0.40 -1.21
N ASN A 104 -10.53 1.14 -1.67
CA ASN A 104 -10.57 2.59 -1.77
C ASN A 104 -10.59 3.05 -3.24
N PHE A 105 -10.90 2.16 -4.17
CA PHE A 105 -11.11 2.51 -5.57
C PHE A 105 -12.50 3.11 -5.79
N ASN A 106 -12.57 4.12 -6.65
CA ASN A 106 -13.78 4.84 -7.02
C ASN A 106 -14.26 4.41 -8.40
N TYR A 107 -15.32 3.60 -8.41
CA TYR A 107 -15.97 3.12 -9.63
C TYR A 107 -17.06 4.06 -10.16
N ASP A 108 -17.48 5.08 -9.39
CA ASP A 108 -18.46 6.05 -9.86
C ASP A 108 -17.80 7.06 -10.82
N LYS A 109 -18.05 6.90 -12.12
CA LYS A 109 -17.43 7.72 -13.17
C LYS A 109 -17.68 9.22 -12.98
N HIS A 110 -18.87 9.61 -12.53
CA HIS A 110 -19.21 11.02 -12.37
C HIS A 110 -18.40 11.66 -11.24
N SER A 111 -18.47 11.10 -10.03
CA SER A 111 -17.64 11.50 -8.89
C SER A 111 -16.15 11.47 -9.24
N TYR A 112 -15.72 10.43 -9.95
CA TYR A 112 -14.32 10.27 -10.34
C TYR A 112 -13.79 11.43 -11.18
N GLN A 113 -14.56 11.85 -12.19
CA GLN A 113 -14.18 12.94 -13.09
C GLN A 113 -14.21 14.29 -12.37
N LEU A 114 -15.20 14.53 -11.50
CA LEU A 114 -15.27 15.77 -10.71
C LEU A 114 -14.08 15.89 -9.75
N ILE A 115 -13.80 14.83 -8.98
CA ILE A 115 -12.67 14.79 -8.05
C ILE A 115 -11.35 14.99 -8.79
N ARG A 116 -11.21 14.44 -9.99
CA ARG A 116 -9.99 14.61 -10.80
C ARG A 116 -9.85 16.05 -11.30
N TRP A 117 -10.84 16.56 -12.04
CA TRP A 117 -10.62 17.74 -12.87
C TRP A 117 -10.87 19.07 -12.16
N ILE A 118 -11.75 19.14 -11.16
CA ILE A 118 -12.00 20.41 -10.44
C ILE A 118 -10.73 20.89 -9.72
N PRO A 119 -10.04 20.07 -8.90
CA PRO A 119 -8.81 20.51 -8.24
C PRO A 119 -7.68 20.79 -9.24
N ILE A 120 -7.58 20.02 -10.33
CA ILE A 120 -6.59 20.28 -11.39
C ILE A 120 -6.82 21.64 -12.04
N ALA A 121 -8.06 22.00 -12.37
CA ALA A 121 -8.37 23.31 -12.95
C ALA A 121 -8.02 24.45 -11.98
N PHE A 122 -8.34 24.29 -10.69
CA PHE A 122 -7.97 25.26 -9.66
C PHE A 122 -6.43 25.42 -9.53
N LEU A 123 -5.70 24.30 -9.48
CA LEU A 123 -4.23 24.31 -9.39
C LEU A 123 -3.58 24.88 -10.66
N ALA A 124 -4.17 24.68 -11.83
CA ALA A 124 -3.70 25.31 -13.06
C ALA A 124 -3.79 26.84 -12.97
N ILE A 125 -4.91 27.37 -12.46
CA ILE A 125 -5.07 28.81 -12.20
C ILE A 125 -4.04 29.26 -11.15
N ALA A 126 -3.88 28.52 -10.06
CA ALA A 126 -2.91 28.83 -9.01
C ALA A 126 -1.47 28.87 -9.54
N THR A 127 -1.12 27.99 -10.50
CA THR A 127 0.19 28.00 -11.17
C THR A 127 0.41 29.30 -11.92
N VAL A 128 -0.57 29.72 -12.75
CA VAL A 128 -0.49 30.95 -13.55
C VAL A 128 -0.43 32.18 -12.64
N VAL A 129 -1.30 32.24 -11.63
CA VAL A 129 -1.30 33.33 -10.64
C VAL A 129 0.03 33.37 -9.89
N GLY A 130 0.51 32.23 -9.41
CA GLY A 130 1.81 32.09 -8.74
C GLY A 130 2.95 32.64 -9.57
N TYR A 131 3.00 32.28 -10.85
CA TYR A 131 4.00 32.80 -11.78
C TYR A 131 3.92 34.33 -11.96
N ILE A 132 2.71 34.87 -12.12
CA ILE A 132 2.50 36.33 -12.31
C ILE A 132 2.93 37.13 -11.08
N ILE A 133 2.68 36.63 -9.87
CA ILE A 133 2.99 37.34 -8.63
C ILE A 133 4.43 37.11 -8.14
N THR A 134 5.21 36.25 -8.81
CA THR A 134 6.62 35.99 -8.50
C THR A 134 7.52 37.08 -9.09
N ILE A 135 7.43 38.27 -8.53
CA ILE A 135 8.27 39.41 -8.92
C ILE A 135 9.32 39.61 -7.82
N PRO A 136 10.63 39.44 -8.12
CA PRO A 136 11.69 39.63 -7.12
C PRO A 136 11.59 40.99 -6.41
N GLY A 137 11.69 40.97 -5.07
CA GLY A 137 11.62 42.16 -4.23
C GLY A 137 10.21 42.67 -3.90
N GLN A 138 9.15 41.99 -4.35
CA GLN A 138 7.77 42.28 -3.96
C GLN A 138 7.33 41.40 -2.78
N PRO A 139 6.38 41.85 -1.92
CA PRO A 139 5.85 41.06 -0.81
C PRO A 139 5.22 39.72 -1.22
N THR A 140 4.76 39.60 -2.47
CA THR A 140 4.14 38.36 -2.98
C THR A 140 5.14 37.34 -3.51
N PHE A 141 6.44 37.69 -3.56
CA PHE A 141 7.46 36.87 -4.20
C PHE A 141 7.51 35.45 -3.64
N TYR A 142 7.55 35.31 -2.30
CA TYR A 142 7.70 34.01 -1.68
C TYR A 142 6.47 33.11 -1.89
N LEU A 143 5.26 33.64 -1.65
CA LEU A 143 4.02 32.91 -1.93
C LEU A 143 3.90 32.52 -3.41
N GLY A 144 4.26 33.44 -4.32
CA GLY A 144 4.31 33.16 -5.75
C GLY A 144 5.20 31.96 -6.07
N CYS A 145 6.41 31.96 -5.50
CA CYS A 145 7.38 30.87 -5.63
C CYS A 145 6.80 29.52 -5.20
N ILE A 146 6.13 29.47 -4.05
CA ILE A 146 5.49 28.24 -3.57
C ILE A 146 4.41 27.79 -4.57
N LEU A 147 3.54 28.70 -5.01
CA LEU A 147 2.40 28.34 -5.87
C LEU A 147 2.80 27.76 -7.22
N TRP A 148 3.77 28.36 -7.93
CA TRP A 148 4.17 27.86 -9.26
C TRP A 148 5.04 26.60 -9.19
N TRP A 149 5.75 26.37 -8.08
CA TRP A 149 6.52 25.16 -7.83
C TRP A 149 5.63 23.97 -7.47
N VAL A 150 4.69 24.16 -6.54
CA VAL A 150 3.88 23.06 -6.00
C VAL A 150 2.79 22.62 -6.96
N SER A 151 2.09 23.58 -7.56
CA SER A 151 0.85 23.30 -8.28
C SER A 151 1.03 22.30 -9.43
N PRO A 152 2.08 22.37 -10.28
CA PRO A 152 2.33 21.36 -11.33
C PRO A 152 2.51 19.94 -10.80
N VAL A 153 3.23 19.77 -9.68
CA VAL A 153 3.46 18.46 -9.08
C VAL A 153 2.18 17.91 -8.48
N VAL A 154 1.44 18.73 -7.73
CA VAL A 154 0.17 18.31 -7.15
C VAL A 154 -0.83 17.97 -8.25
N MET A 155 -0.92 18.72 -9.35
CA MET A 155 -1.78 18.36 -10.49
C MET A 155 -1.44 16.97 -11.05
N PHE A 156 -0.15 16.69 -11.26
CA PHE A 156 0.30 15.39 -11.77
C PHE A 156 -0.06 14.26 -10.81
N LEU A 157 0.30 14.38 -9.53
CA LEU A 157 0.00 13.36 -8.52
C LEU A 157 -1.52 13.18 -8.30
N TRP A 158 -2.27 14.28 -8.29
CA TRP A 158 -3.72 14.29 -8.15
C TRP A 158 -4.44 13.63 -9.32
N TYR A 159 -3.92 13.79 -10.55
CA TYR A 159 -4.46 13.08 -11.72
C TYR A 159 -4.46 11.56 -11.51
N GLY A 160 -3.35 11.01 -10.99
CA GLY A 160 -3.17 9.58 -10.80
C GLY A 160 -3.86 9.02 -9.55
N ALA A 161 -3.90 9.76 -8.45
CA ALA A 161 -4.35 9.25 -7.15
C ALA A 161 -5.27 10.16 -6.34
N GLY A 162 -5.74 11.30 -6.87
CA GLY A 162 -6.64 12.22 -6.14
C GLY A 162 -7.93 11.54 -5.67
N ASN A 163 -8.50 10.63 -6.49
CA ASN A 163 -9.65 9.81 -6.09
C ASN A 163 -9.35 8.89 -4.91
N PHE A 164 -8.23 8.16 -4.99
CA PHE A 164 -7.77 7.28 -3.93
C PHE A 164 -7.44 8.05 -2.64
N PHE A 165 -6.82 9.23 -2.76
CA PHE A 165 -6.54 10.13 -1.65
C PHE A 165 -7.83 10.60 -0.97
N VAL A 166 -8.86 11.00 -1.73
CA VAL A 166 -10.16 11.41 -1.19
C VAL A 166 -10.86 10.25 -0.48
N LYS A 167 -10.80 9.02 -1.02
CA LYS A 167 -11.33 7.84 -0.33
C LYS A 167 -10.62 7.55 1.00
N LYS A 168 -9.34 7.95 1.11
CA LYS A 168 -8.53 7.87 2.33
C LYS A 168 -8.33 9.23 3.03
N ILE A 169 -9.27 10.18 2.89
CA ILE A 169 -9.05 11.57 3.34
C ILE A 169 -8.75 11.70 4.83
N ILE A 170 -9.35 10.86 5.68
CA ILE A 170 -9.13 10.89 7.13
C ILE A 170 -7.67 10.52 7.47
N PRO A 171 -7.18 9.29 7.16
CA PRO A 171 -5.79 8.94 7.46
C PRO A 171 -4.79 9.81 6.70
N CYS A 172 -5.08 10.25 5.48
CA CYS A 172 -4.21 11.17 4.74
C CYS A 172 -4.12 12.54 5.41
N SER A 173 -5.23 13.07 5.94
CA SER A 173 -5.21 14.33 6.70
C SER A 173 -4.33 14.23 7.94
N PHE A 174 -4.39 13.13 8.70
CA PHE A 174 -3.47 12.91 9.83
C PHE A 174 -2.02 12.75 9.39
N ALA A 175 -1.78 12.10 8.25
CA ALA A 175 -0.45 11.94 7.69
C ALA A 175 0.18 13.28 7.26
N VAL A 176 -0.63 14.27 6.88
CA VAL A 176 -0.18 15.62 6.51
C VAL A 176 -0.07 16.54 7.72
N LEU A 177 -1.13 16.62 8.53
CA LEU A 177 -1.25 17.64 9.59
C LEU A 177 -0.24 17.45 10.71
N VAL A 178 0.01 16.21 11.15
CA VAL A 178 0.92 15.97 12.28
C VAL A 178 2.38 16.35 11.94
N PRO A 179 2.98 15.90 10.82
CA PRO A 179 4.30 16.36 10.41
C PRO A 179 4.33 17.87 10.15
N THR A 180 3.26 18.44 9.58
CA THR A 180 3.18 19.89 9.33
C THR A 180 3.27 20.68 10.63
N LEU A 181 2.43 20.36 11.62
CA LEU A 181 2.44 21.04 12.91
C LEU A 181 3.77 20.85 13.65
N TYR A 182 4.36 19.66 13.55
CA TYR A 182 5.66 19.38 14.14
C TYR A 182 6.77 20.22 13.50
N LEU A 183 6.83 20.27 12.17
CA LEU A 183 7.84 21.04 11.44
C LEU A 183 7.67 22.54 11.62
N CYS A 184 6.44 23.05 11.61
CA CYS A 184 6.15 24.45 11.96
C CYS A 184 6.68 24.81 13.35
N TRP A 185 6.54 23.90 14.33
CA TRP A 185 7.05 24.13 15.68
C TRP A 185 8.59 24.11 15.74
N VAL A 186 9.23 23.18 15.05
CA VAL A 186 10.70 23.12 14.96
C VAL A 186 11.24 24.37 14.26
N ASP A 187 10.59 24.81 13.19
CA ASP A 187 11.03 25.96 12.42
C ASP A 187 10.81 27.29 13.16
N GLN A 188 9.69 27.42 13.87
CA GLN A 188 9.47 28.55 14.79
C GLN A 188 10.62 28.70 15.80
N PHE A 189 11.15 27.57 16.32
CA PHE A 189 12.31 27.59 17.20
C PHE A 189 13.59 28.01 16.45
N ALA A 190 13.80 27.53 15.22
CA ALA A 190 14.96 27.89 14.41
C ALA A 190 14.99 29.39 14.04
N LEU A 191 13.83 29.98 13.73
CA LEU A 191 13.67 31.41 13.46
C LEU A 191 13.97 32.25 14.70
N LYS A 192 13.47 31.84 15.88
CA LYS A 192 13.77 32.51 17.17
C LYS A 192 15.26 32.51 17.52
N GLU A 193 15.96 31.43 17.20
CA GLU A 193 17.41 31.28 17.41
C GLU A 193 18.25 31.94 16.30
N ASN A 194 17.60 32.65 15.35
CA ASN A 194 18.22 33.32 14.22
C ASN A 194 19.14 32.38 13.42
N ILE A 195 18.70 31.12 13.24
CA ILE A 195 19.43 30.13 12.44
C ILE A 195 19.33 30.47 10.96
N TRP A 196 18.20 31.03 10.56
CA TRP A 196 17.94 31.53 9.23
C TRP A 196 16.89 32.64 9.29
N HIS A 197 16.78 33.43 8.22
CA HIS A 197 15.88 34.58 8.16
C HIS A 197 15.14 34.64 6.83
N ILE A 198 13.84 34.91 6.92
CA ILE A 198 12.99 35.27 5.78
C ILE A 198 13.02 36.78 5.63
N ASN A 199 13.24 37.25 4.40
CA ASN A 199 13.25 38.68 4.13
C ASN A 199 11.81 39.23 4.12
N GLU A 200 11.50 40.08 5.10
CA GLU A 200 10.19 40.73 5.29
C GLU A 200 9.69 41.51 4.06
N LYS A 201 10.60 41.95 3.17
CA LYS A 201 10.23 42.65 1.93
C LYS A 201 9.68 41.72 0.85
N THR A 202 9.94 40.42 0.97
CA THR A 202 9.58 39.41 -0.04
C THR A 202 8.47 38.46 0.41
N MET A 203 7.87 38.74 1.57
CA MET A 203 6.75 38.00 2.15
C MET A 203 5.59 38.95 2.51
N LEU A 204 4.40 38.38 2.69
CA LEU A 204 3.15 39.07 2.96
C LEU A 204 3.07 39.67 4.37
N ASN A 205 3.98 39.29 5.27
CA ASN A 205 3.97 39.71 6.68
C ASN A 205 2.69 39.31 7.44
N ILE A 206 2.11 38.18 7.05
CA ILE A 206 1.02 37.52 7.79
C ILE A 206 1.65 36.40 8.61
N PHE A 207 1.41 36.39 9.92
CA PHE A 207 2.00 35.42 10.84
C PHE A 207 0.93 34.52 11.42
N VAL A 208 1.20 33.21 11.46
CA VAL A 208 0.28 32.19 12.01
C VAL A 208 0.59 31.91 13.48
N ALA A 209 1.86 32.09 13.87
CA ALA A 209 2.34 32.06 15.24
C ALA A 209 3.45 33.12 15.41
N GLU A 210 3.90 33.32 16.65
CA GLU A 210 5.03 34.20 16.96
C GLU A 210 6.27 33.79 16.15
N ASP A 211 6.80 34.70 15.33
CA ASP A 211 7.94 34.47 14.42
C ASP A 211 7.73 33.41 13.34
N LEU A 212 6.51 32.93 13.09
CA LEU A 212 6.22 31.96 12.01
C LEU A 212 5.30 32.56 10.93
N PRO A 213 5.86 32.89 9.74
CA PRO A 213 5.10 33.41 8.62
C PRO A 213 4.09 32.40 8.06
N PHE A 214 2.99 32.91 7.50
CA PHE A 214 1.97 32.11 6.84
C PHE A 214 2.53 31.30 5.68
N GLU A 215 3.37 31.90 4.85
CA GLU A 215 3.98 31.24 3.71
C GLU A 215 4.82 30.04 4.12
N GLU A 216 5.49 30.11 5.27
CA GLU A 216 6.30 29.02 5.80
C GLU A 216 5.44 27.88 6.33
N ALA A 217 4.41 28.19 7.10
CA ALA A 217 3.42 27.20 7.52
C ALA A 217 2.72 26.54 6.31
N PHE A 218 2.43 27.32 5.27
CA PHE A 218 1.86 26.84 4.03
C PHE A 218 2.84 25.97 3.23
N PHE A 219 4.13 26.32 3.21
CA PHE A 219 5.19 25.50 2.61
C PHE A 219 5.28 24.12 3.28
N PHE A 220 5.34 24.04 4.62
CA PHE A 220 5.34 22.75 5.31
C PHE A 220 4.06 21.96 5.06
N PHE A 221 2.90 22.62 5.08
CA PHE A 221 1.63 21.97 4.79
C PHE A 221 1.64 21.33 3.41
N ILE A 222 1.98 22.11 2.37
CA ILE A 222 1.83 21.68 1.00
C ILE A 222 2.94 20.70 0.57
N SER A 223 4.16 20.84 1.08
CA SER A 223 5.23 19.86 0.88
C SER A 223 4.86 18.50 1.49
N ASN A 224 4.26 18.48 2.69
CA ASN A 224 3.73 17.26 3.27
C ASN A 224 2.54 16.69 2.48
N VAL A 225 1.67 17.54 1.91
CA VAL A 225 0.62 17.09 0.96
C VAL A 225 1.26 16.39 -0.25
N ILE A 226 2.32 16.94 -0.85
CA ILE A 226 3.03 16.32 -1.99
C ILE A 226 3.58 14.95 -1.58
N ILE A 227 4.27 14.85 -0.43
CA ILE A 227 4.89 13.59 0.03
C ILE A 227 3.81 12.52 0.25
N VAL A 228 2.72 12.85 0.95
CA VAL A 228 1.62 11.92 1.20
C VAL A 228 0.92 11.55 -0.10
N LEU A 229 0.66 12.52 -1.00
CA LEU A 229 0.08 12.25 -2.32
C LEU A 229 0.98 11.33 -3.16
N ALA A 230 2.29 11.54 -3.17
CA ALA A 230 3.24 10.68 -3.87
C ALA A 230 3.23 9.24 -3.31
N GLY A 231 3.18 9.11 -1.98
CA GLY A 231 2.97 7.83 -1.32
C GLY A 231 1.66 7.15 -1.75
N THR A 232 0.55 7.89 -1.76
CA THR A 232 -0.74 7.35 -2.22
C THR A 232 -0.76 7.00 -3.72
N CYS A 233 0.00 7.70 -4.57
CA CYS A 233 0.16 7.34 -5.98
C CYS A 233 0.83 5.98 -6.13
N TYR A 234 1.88 5.73 -5.34
CA TYR A 234 2.54 4.44 -5.30
C TYR A 234 1.58 3.35 -4.80
N ASP A 235 0.90 3.58 -3.68
CA ASP A 235 -0.02 2.62 -3.06
C ASP A 235 -1.20 2.28 -3.96
N LYS A 236 -1.79 3.26 -4.64
CA LYS A 236 -2.87 3.08 -5.62
C LYS A 236 -2.40 2.26 -6.81
N SER A 237 -1.25 2.61 -7.38
CA SER A 237 -0.71 1.94 -8.57
C SER A 237 -0.35 0.48 -8.25
N ARG A 238 0.33 0.25 -7.13
CA ARG A 238 0.65 -1.09 -6.64
C ARG A 238 -0.61 -1.87 -6.30
N GLY A 239 -1.60 -1.23 -5.66
CA GLY A 239 -2.90 -1.81 -5.38
C GLY A 239 -3.62 -2.32 -6.62
N ILE A 240 -3.61 -1.54 -7.70
CA ILE A 240 -4.18 -1.97 -9.00
C ILE A 240 -3.43 -3.21 -9.52
N ILE A 241 -2.10 -3.18 -9.51
CA ILE A 241 -1.26 -4.30 -9.96
C ILE A 241 -1.55 -5.58 -9.17
N GLU A 242 -1.63 -5.46 -7.84
CA GLU A 242 -1.84 -6.62 -6.95
C GLU A 242 -3.25 -7.20 -7.05
N THR A 243 -4.25 -6.36 -7.37
CA THR A 243 -5.66 -6.75 -7.49
C THR A 243 -5.99 -7.33 -8.87
N TYR A 244 -5.42 -6.74 -9.93
CA TYR A 244 -5.73 -7.06 -11.32
C TYR A 244 -4.55 -7.75 -12.00
N THR A 245 -4.09 -8.86 -11.42
CA THR A 245 -2.88 -9.58 -11.84
C THR A 245 -2.88 -10.03 -13.30
N LEU A 246 -4.05 -10.34 -13.89
CA LEU A 246 -4.16 -10.68 -15.31
C LEU A 246 -3.82 -9.51 -16.24
N GLU A 247 -4.23 -8.29 -15.87
CA GLU A 247 -3.91 -7.08 -16.62
C GLU A 247 -2.46 -6.65 -16.36
N PHE A 248 -2.00 -6.82 -15.11
CA PHE A 248 -0.69 -6.38 -14.63
C PHE A 248 0.17 -7.56 -14.16
N PRO A 249 0.72 -8.37 -15.08
CA PRO A 249 1.34 -9.65 -14.74
C PRO A 249 2.74 -9.54 -14.12
N GLN A 250 3.40 -8.38 -14.19
CA GLN A 250 4.75 -8.24 -13.66
C GLN A 250 4.71 -8.12 -12.14
N ARG A 251 5.42 -9.02 -11.46
CA ARG A 251 5.69 -8.94 -10.02
C ARG A 251 6.67 -7.82 -9.71
N PHE A 252 6.74 -7.45 -8.43
CA PHE A 252 7.68 -6.44 -7.95
C PHE A 252 9.12 -6.84 -8.31
N SER A 253 9.76 -6.01 -9.13
CA SER A 253 11.17 -6.11 -9.47
C SER A 253 11.65 -4.71 -9.90
N ILE A 254 12.92 -4.38 -9.64
CA ILE A 254 13.49 -3.12 -10.14
C ILE A 254 13.87 -3.34 -11.61
N SER A 255 12.87 -3.33 -12.47
CA SER A 255 13.00 -3.54 -13.91
C SER A 255 12.23 -2.47 -14.69
N TRP A 256 12.70 -2.17 -15.91
CA TRP A 256 12.01 -1.21 -16.77
C TRP A 256 10.58 -1.64 -17.10
N THR A 257 10.33 -2.95 -17.23
CA THR A 257 8.99 -3.51 -17.44
C THR A 257 8.06 -3.22 -16.26
N TYR A 258 8.53 -3.43 -15.04
CA TYR A 258 7.75 -3.12 -13.84
C TYR A 258 7.52 -1.61 -13.67
N ILE A 259 8.52 -0.77 -13.97
CA ILE A 259 8.35 0.69 -13.94
C ILE A 259 7.28 1.15 -14.95
N ARG A 260 7.31 0.62 -16.18
CA ARG A 260 6.26 0.90 -17.18
C ARG A 260 4.88 0.46 -16.68
N GLN A 261 4.81 -0.70 -16.02
CA GLN A 261 3.58 -1.20 -15.42
C GLN A 261 3.05 -0.26 -14.33
N MET A 262 3.92 0.27 -13.46
CA MET A 262 3.56 1.26 -12.44
C MET A 262 2.98 2.54 -13.07
N PHE A 263 3.60 3.06 -14.13
CA PHE A 263 3.07 4.24 -14.84
C PHE A 263 1.71 3.95 -15.51
N TRP A 264 1.54 2.76 -16.08
CA TRP A 264 0.26 2.37 -16.67
C TRP A 264 -0.84 2.22 -15.61
N ALA A 265 -0.54 1.61 -14.46
CA ALA A 265 -1.45 1.53 -13.32
C ALA A 265 -1.78 2.91 -12.71
N PHE A 266 -0.79 3.82 -12.67
CA PHE A 266 -0.98 5.22 -12.27
C PHE A 266 -2.01 5.92 -13.18
N ALA A 267 -1.85 5.79 -14.50
CA ALA A 267 -2.75 6.42 -15.47
C ALA A 267 -4.12 5.74 -15.60
N THR A 268 -4.24 4.48 -15.17
CA THR A 268 -5.49 3.71 -15.26
C THR A 268 -6.54 4.30 -14.32
N SER A 269 -7.70 4.66 -14.88
CA SER A 269 -8.87 5.07 -14.10
C SER A 269 -9.55 3.86 -13.47
N GLU A 270 -9.87 3.95 -12.18
CA GLU A 270 -10.43 2.85 -11.39
C GLU A 270 -11.77 2.33 -11.95
N TYR A 271 -12.64 3.24 -12.41
CA TYR A 271 -13.94 2.87 -13.01
C TYR A 271 -13.86 2.10 -14.33
N ASN A 272 -12.68 2.03 -14.97
CA ASN A 272 -12.49 1.19 -16.17
C ASN A 272 -12.18 -0.27 -15.82
N LEU A 273 -11.85 -0.56 -14.57
CA LEU A 273 -11.50 -1.90 -14.12
C LEU A 273 -12.76 -2.65 -13.65
N PRO A 274 -12.81 -3.99 -13.80
CA PRO A 274 -13.97 -4.76 -13.38
C PRO A 274 -14.24 -4.63 -11.88
N GLN A 275 -15.40 -4.07 -11.52
CA GLN A 275 -15.82 -3.87 -10.13
C GLN A 275 -16.09 -5.20 -9.41
N ILE A 276 -16.48 -6.26 -10.14
CA ILE A 276 -16.73 -7.58 -9.57
C ILE A 276 -15.50 -8.13 -8.82
N VAL A 277 -14.28 -7.80 -9.26
CA VAL A 277 -13.05 -8.27 -8.61
C VAL A 277 -12.92 -7.71 -7.19
N THR A 278 -13.17 -6.41 -7.02
CA THR A 278 -13.11 -5.78 -5.69
C THR A 278 -14.34 -6.06 -4.86
N GLY A 279 -15.49 -6.30 -5.49
CA GLY A 279 -16.69 -6.82 -4.84
C GLY A 279 -16.43 -8.18 -4.19
N ASP A 280 -15.88 -9.14 -4.95
CA ASP A 280 -15.58 -10.47 -4.44
C ASP A 280 -14.56 -10.44 -3.28
N ILE A 281 -13.52 -9.61 -3.39
CA ILE A 281 -12.53 -9.40 -2.33
C ILE A 281 -13.18 -8.80 -1.07
N LYS A 282 -14.07 -7.82 -1.25
CA LYS A 282 -14.78 -7.19 -0.13
C LYS A 282 -15.62 -8.22 0.61
N GLU A 283 -16.30 -9.10 -0.11
CA GLU A 283 -17.06 -10.21 0.47
C GLU A 283 -16.15 -11.14 1.27
N SER A 284 -15.00 -11.54 0.72
CA SER A 284 -14.00 -12.34 1.44
C SER A 284 -13.53 -11.69 2.74
N ILE A 285 -13.35 -10.36 2.74
CA ILE A 285 -12.98 -9.62 3.95
C ILE A 285 -14.09 -9.65 4.99
N GLU A 286 -15.36 -9.51 4.61
CA GLU A 286 -16.49 -9.57 5.54
C GLU A 286 -16.67 -10.97 6.14
N ILE A 287 -16.52 -12.03 5.33
CA ILE A 287 -16.53 -13.43 5.84
C ILE A 287 -15.49 -13.59 6.96
N ILE A 288 -14.25 -13.15 6.73
CA ILE A 288 -13.17 -13.34 7.71
C ILE A 288 -13.35 -12.48 8.97
N LYS A 289 -13.87 -11.24 8.83
CA LYS A 289 -14.18 -10.39 9.98
C LYS A 289 -15.18 -11.03 10.94
N VAL A 290 -16.16 -11.74 10.40
CA VAL A 290 -17.19 -12.44 11.19
C VAL A 290 -16.63 -13.76 11.75
N ALA A 291 -15.95 -14.55 10.91
CA ALA A 291 -15.50 -15.89 11.27
C ALA A 291 -14.32 -15.89 12.27
N SER A 292 -13.36 -14.96 12.15
CA SER A 292 -12.16 -14.98 13.00
C SER A 292 -11.60 -13.58 13.27
N LYS A 293 -11.86 -13.08 14.49
CA LYS A 293 -11.30 -11.82 14.98
C LYS A 293 -9.77 -11.89 15.11
N SER A 294 -9.24 -13.01 15.59
CA SER A 294 -7.79 -13.21 15.77
C SER A 294 -7.06 -13.20 14.42
N PHE A 295 -7.57 -13.93 13.42
CA PHE A 295 -6.98 -13.93 12.08
C PHE A 295 -7.11 -12.55 11.42
N THR A 296 -8.25 -11.87 11.58
CA THR A 296 -8.42 -10.49 11.10
C THR A 296 -7.35 -9.57 11.68
N THR A 297 -7.10 -9.63 12.99
CA THR A 297 -6.05 -8.84 13.65
C THR A 297 -4.65 -9.21 13.19
N ALA A 298 -4.34 -10.51 13.10
CA ALA A 298 -3.04 -10.99 12.62
C ALA A 298 -2.78 -10.57 11.17
N SER A 299 -3.82 -10.50 10.33
CA SER A 299 -3.72 -10.13 8.92
C SER A 299 -3.09 -8.74 8.70
N PHE A 300 -3.24 -7.81 9.65
CA PHE A 300 -2.69 -6.45 9.55
C PHE A 300 -1.15 -6.39 9.64
N LEU A 301 -0.52 -7.43 10.16
CA LEU A 301 0.94 -7.54 10.21
C LEU A 301 1.53 -7.85 8.83
N PHE A 302 0.74 -8.47 7.94
CA PHE A 302 1.18 -8.77 6.58
C PHE A 302 1.14 -7.53 5.67
N GLN A 303 1.95 -7.59 4.61
CA GLN A 303 1.94 -6.60 3.53
C GLN A 303 0.63 -6.69 2.74
N ALA A 304 0.22 -5.60 2.06
CA ALA A 304 -1.08 -5.51 1.41
C ALA A 304 -1.38 -6.69 0.46
N GLY A 305 -0.47 -7.05 -0.44
CA GLY A 305 -0.65 -8.18 -1.36
C GLY A 305 -0.71 -9.56 -0.68
N ILE A 306 0.15 -9.82 0.31
CA ILE A 306 0.12 -11.07 1.11
C ILE A 306 -1.19 -11.16 1.88
N ARG A 307 -1.55 -10.06 2.56
CA ARG A 307 -2.79 -9.94 3.32
C ARG A 307 -4.01 -10.22 2.44
N LEU A 308 -4.05 -9.64 1.24
CA LEU A 308 -5.15 -9.83 0.29
C LEU A 308 -5.32 -11.31 -0.06
N ASP A 309 -4.24 -11.96 -0.47
CA ASP A 309 -4.29 -13.34 -0.95
C ASP A 309 -4.54 -14.34 0.19
N LEU A 310 -4.01 -14.08 1.39
CA LEU A 310 -4.33 -14.87 2.59
C LEU A 310 -5.81 -14.73 2.97
N ILE A 311 -6.39 -13.54 2.84
CA ILE A 311 -7.83 -13.34 3.08
C ILE A 311 -8.66 -14.11 2.05
N ILE A 312 -8.29 -14.07 0.78
CA ILE A 312 -8.96 -14.83 -0.28
C ILE A 312 -8.90 -16.34 0.02
N LEU A 313 -7.70 -16.83 0.34
CA LEU A 313 -7.47 -18.24 0.65
C LEU A 313 -8.29 -18.69 1.87
N TYR A 314 -8.17 -17.96 2.97
CA TYR A 314 -8.86 -18.31 4.22
C TYR A 314 -10.39 -18.16 4.08
N SER A 315 -10.86 -17.18 3.28
CA SER A 315 -12.27 -17.03 2.93
C SER A 315 -12.79 -18.23 2.16
N PHE A 316 -11.99 -18.81 1.27
CA PHE A 316 -12.36 -20.04 0.56
C PHE A 316 -12.51 -21.20 1.52
N CYS A 317 -11.46 -21.47 2.31
CA CYS A 317 -11.48 -22.54 3.31
C CYS A 317 -12.68 -22.42 4.24
N ARG A 318 -12.98 -21.21 4.74
CA ARG A 318 -14.10 -20.99 5.65
C ARG A 318 -15.47 -21.21 4.98
N VAL A 319 -15.64 -20.72 3.76
CA VAL A 319 -16.89 -20.90 3.01
C VAL A 319 -17.14 -22.38 2.73
N THR A 320 -16.12 -23.11 2.28
CA THR A 320 -16.27 -24.54 1.99
C THR A 320 -16.46 -25.37 3.26
N ASP A 321 -15.79 -25.02 4.35
CA ASP A 321 -16.03 -25.59 5.69
C ASP A 321 -17.49 -25.39 6.14
N ASP A 322 -18.00 -24.15 6.08
CA ASP A 322 -19.39 -23.84 6.43
C ASP A 322 -20.42 -24.55 5.51
N MET A 323 -20.09 -24.79 4.23
CA MET A 323 -20.91 -25.58 3.30
C MET A 323 -21.05 -27.04 3.73
N ILE A 324 -20.05 -27.59 4.42
CA ILE A 324 -20.03 -28.97 4.89
C ILE A 324 -20.58 -29.06 6.32
N ASP A 325 -20.24 -28.14 7.21
CA ASP A 325 -20.61 -28.22 8.63
C ASP A 325 -22.05 -27.77 8.91
N ASN A 326 -22.48 -26.66 8.30
CA ASN A 326 -23.77 -26.05 8.66
C ASN A 326 -24.96 -26.59 7.84
N GLU A 327 -24.70 -27.29 6.74
CA GLU A 327 -25.76 -27.86 5.90
C GLU A 327 -26.32 -29.13 6.55
N LEU A 328 -27.60 -29.08 6.92
CA LEU A 328 -28.29 -30.19 7.56
C LEU A 328 -28.79 -31.23 6.54
N ASP A 329 -29.02 -30.82 5.30
CA ASP A 329 -29.43 -31.71 4.21
C ASP A 329 -28.21 -32.44 3.63
N ILE A 330 -28.14 -33.76 3.85
CA ILE A 330 -27.04 -34.62 3.41
C ILE A 330 -26.89 -34.62 1.88
N GLU A 331 -28.00 -34.60 1.13
CA GLU A 331 -27.94 -34.62 -0.34
C GLU A 331 -27.40 -33.29 -0.86
N LYS A 332 -27.83 -32.19 -0.25
CA LYS A 332 -27.35 -30.85 -0.58
C LYS A 332 -25.89 -30.65 -0.20
N LYS A 333 -25.46 -31.20 0.95
CA LYS A 333 -24.07 -31.25 1.40
C LYS A 333 -23.18 -32.01 0.39
N LYS A 334 -23.58 -33.23 0.00
CA LYS A 334 -22.87 -34.02 -1.01
C LYS A 334 -22.82 -33.28 -2.36
N ARG A 335 -23.91 -32.64 -2.77
CA ARG A 335 -23.95 -31.86 -4.00
C ARG A 335 -22.95 -30.70 -3.98
N LYS A 336 -22.89 -29.95 -2.88
CA LYS A 336 -21.94 -28.85 -2.67
C LYS A 336 -20.48 -29.34 -2.61
N PHE A 337 -20.23 -30.47 -1.98
CA PHE A 337 -18.91 -31.13 -1.98
C PHE A 337 -18.48 -31.50 -3.41
N GLU A 338 -19.33 -32.15 -4.18
CA GLU A 338 -19.04 -32.50 -5.58
C GLU A 338 -18.79 -31.27 -6.46
N LEU A 339 -19.53 -30.17 -6.25
CA LEU A 339 -19.25 -28.92 -6.94
C LEU A 339 -17.87 -28.36 -6.56
N THR A 340 -17.51 -28.39 -5.28
CA THR A 340 -16.21 -27.92 -4.80
C THR A 340 -15.07 -28.76 -5.37
N LYS A 341 -15.22 -30.09 -5.38
CA LYS A 341 -14.25 -31.02 -5.99
C LYS A 341 -14.06 -30.74 -7.48
N ASN A 342 -15.14 -30.67 -8.24
CA ASN A 342 -15.08 -30.33 -9.67
C ASN A 342 -14.39 -28.98 -9.92
N PHE A 343 -14.66 -27.99 -9.06
CA PHE A 343 -14.03 -26.68 -9.15
C PHE A 343 -12.52 -26.76 -8.92
N ILE A 344 -12.06 -27.48 -7.89
CA ILE A 344 -10.62 -27.71 -7.65
C ILE A 344 -9.97 -28.43 -8.84
N ASP A 345 -10.63 -29.45 -9.40
CA ASP A 345 -10.14 -30.15 -10.59
C ASP A 345 -10.02 -29.21 -11.80
N GLU A 346 -11.02 -28.34 -12.01
CA GLU A 346 -11.01 -27.31 -13.07
C GLU A 346 -9.92 -26.24 -12.84
N LEU A 347 -9.64 -25.86 -11.58
CA LEU A 347 -8.58 -24.90 -11.24
C LEU A 347 -7.18 -25.44 -11.59
N PHE A 348 -6.95 -26.73 -11.36
CA PHE A 348 -5.63 -27.36 -11.41
C PHE A 348 -5.49 -28.39 -12.53
N TYR A 349 -6.36 -28.35 -13.54
CA TYR A 349 -6.40 -29.32 -14.65
C TYR A 349 -5.07 -29.43 -15.43
N ASP A 350 -4.27 -28.36 -15.45
CA ASP A 350 -3.02 -28.27 -16.20
C ASP A 350 -1.77 -28.60 -15.38
N ARG A 351 -1.93 -28.97 -14.09
CA ARG A 351 -0.82 -29.30 -13.20
C ARG A 351 -0.22 -30.66 -13.53
N LYS A 352 1.11 -30.71 -13.60
CA LYS A 352 1.86 -31.94 -13.92
C LYS A 352 2.17 -32.81 -12.70
N SER A 353 2.23 -32.21 -11.53
CA SER A 353 2.49 -32.87 -10.24
C SER A 353 1.75 -32.17 -9.11
N ASP A 354 1.63 -32.86 -7.99
CA ASP A 354 0.92 -32.46 -6.77
C ASP A 354 1.27 -31.03 -6.26
N TYR A 355 2.55 -30.68 -6.32
CA TYR A 355 3.08 -29.38 -5.88
C TYR A 355 3.52 -28.46 -7.04
N ASP A 356 3.07 -28.75 -8.27
CA ASP A 356 3.34 -27.90 -9.43
C ASP A 356 2.66 -26.53 -9.28
N VAL A 357 3.41 -25.44 -9.51
CA VAL A 357 2.93 -24.07 -9.39
C VAL A 357 3.36 -23.24 -10.59
N GLY A 358 2.48 -22.34 -11.01
CA GLY A 358 2.78 -21.36 -12.06
C GLY A 358 3.44 -20.10 -11.50
N THR A 359 4.09 -19.35 -12.38
CA THR A 359 4.78 -18.09 -12.03
C THR A 359 4.09 -16.86 -12.59
N LYS A 360 3.18 -17.06 -13.55
CA LYS A 360 2.48 -15.99 -14.26
C LYS A 360 0.97 -16.16 -14.12
N PRO A 361 0.23 -15.05 -13.95
CA PRO A 361 -1.22 -15.08 -13.96
C PRO A 361 -1.76 -15.73 -15.24
N LYS A 362 -2.73 -16.62 -15.07
CA LYS A 362 -3.39 -17.33 -16.18
C LYS A 362 -4.89 -17.15 -16.06
N LYS A 363 -5.55 -16.81 -17.18
CA LYS A 363 -7.01 -16.79 -17.23
C LYS A 363 -7.52 -18.23 -17.32
N LEU A 364 -8.35 -18.62 -16.38
CA LEU A 364 -9.01 -19.93 -16.36
C LEU A 364 -10.34 -19.84 -17.13
N ASN A 365 -10.69 -20.93 -17.82
CA ASN A 365 -11.93 -21.04 -18.59
C ASN A 365 -12.94 -21.90 -17.81
N ILE A 366 -13.50 -21.31 -16.77
CA ILE A 366 -14.49 -21.95 -15.89
C ILE A 366 -15.89 -21.56 -16.37
N ASP A 367 -16.78 -22.54 -16.53
CA ASP A 367 -18.19 -22.29 -16.80
C ASP A 367 -18.94 -21.95 -15.50
N TRP A 368 -18.94 -20.67 -15.16
CA TRP A 368 -19.54 -20.17 -13.92
C TRP A 368 -21.04 -20.45 -13.80
N LYS A 369 -21.76 -20.67 -14.91
CA LYS A 369 -23.21 -20.92 -14.89
C LYS A 369 -23.61 -22.16 -14.08
N LYS A 370 -22.76 -23.20 -14.10
CA LYS A 370 -22.95 -24.44 -13.34
C LYS A 370 -22.94 -24.18 -11.82
N TYR A 371 -22.11 -23.23 -11.39
CA TYR A 371 -21.93 -22.89 -9.98
C TYR A 371 -22.98 -21.87 -9.53
N GLU A 372 -23.30 -20.89 -10.37
CA GLU A 372 -24.30 -19.85 -10.08
C GLU A 372 -25.71 -20.41 -9.82
N SER A 373 -26.06 -21.58 -10.37
CA SER A 373 -27.36 -22.20 -10.13
C SER A 373 -27.52 -22.85 -8.76
N GLU A 374 -26.41 -23.13 -8.06
CA GLU A 374 -26.39 -24.00 -6.87
C GLU A 374 -25.72 -23.31 -5.66
N LEU A 375 -24.78 -22.39 -5.93
CA LEU A 375 -24.06 -21.61 -4.94
C LEU A 375 -24.71 -20.24 -4.74
N THR A 376 -24.68 -19.79 -3.49
CA THR A 376 -25.06 -18.42 -3.10
C THR A 376 -24.05 -17.40 -3.62
N ASP A 377 -24.43 -16.11 -3.63
CA ASP A 377 -23.53 -15.03 -4.06
C ASP A 377 -22.24 -14.94 -3.23
N VAL A 378 -22.32 -15.27 -1.94
CA VAL A 378 -21.18 -15.29 -1.01
C VAL A 378 -20.21 -16.43 -1.36
N GLU A 379 -20.75 -17.64 -1.57
CA GLU A 379 -19.99 -18.81 -2.00
C GLU A 379 -19.32 -18.55 -3.35
N MET A 380 -20.08 -18.02 -4.32
CA MET A 380 -19.59 -17.64 -5.64
C MET A 380 -18.45 -16.61 -5.60
N SER A 381 -18.56 -15.60 -4.73
CA SER A 381 -17.52 -14.58 -4.57
C SER A 381 -16.19 -15.20 -4.12
N SER A 382 -16.26 -16.16 -3.19
CA SER A 382 -15.09 -16.88 -2.68
C SER A 382 -14.42 -17.74 -3.76
N PHE A 383 -15.21 -18.48 -4.54
CA PHE A 383 -14.71 -19.31 -5.65
C PHE A 383 -14.05 -18.44 -6.74
N ARG A 384 -14.72 -17.36 -7.15
CA ARG A 384 -14.14 -16.40 -8.11
C ARG A 384 -12.84 -15.79 -7.59
N SER A 385 -12.79 -15.38 -6.33
CA SER A 385 -11.57 -14.84 -5.71
C SER A 385 -10.42 -15.85 -5.72
N LEU A 386 -10.66 -17.09 -5.29
CA LEU A 386 -9.62 -18.13 -5.31
C LEU A 386 -9.07 -18.37 -6.72
N SER A 387 -9.94 -18.42 -7.73
CA SER A 387 -9.53 -18.65 -9.13
C SER A 387 -8.51 -17.63 -9.65
N ARG A 388 -8.51 -16.40 -9.11
CA ARG A 388 -7.59 -15.32 -9.52
C ARG A 388 -6.18 -15.50 -8.97
N ILE A 389 -6.03 -16.29 -7.92
CA ILE A 389 -4.74 -16.54 -7.25
C ILE A 389 -4.26 -17.99 -7.36
N ALA A 390 -5.12 -18.92 -7.79
CA ALA A 390 -4.82 -20.35 -7.90
C ALA A 390 -3.58 -20.68 -8.77
N PHE A 391 -3.22 -19.81 -9.73
CA PHE A 391 -2.13 -20.08 -10.66
C PHE A 391 -0.75 -20.25 -10.00
N TYR A 392 -0.53 -19.77 -8.78
CA TYR A 392 0.71 -19.98 -8.03
C TYR A 392 0.53 -20.89 -6.80
N LEU A 393 -0.65 -21.49 -6.62
CA LEU A 393 -0.95 -22.41 -5.53
C LEU A 393 -0.83 -23.87 -6.02
N PRO A 394 -0.38 -24.80 -5.14
CA PRO A 394 -0.28 -26.23 -5.44
C PRO A 394 -1.65 -26.91 -5.35
N ARG A 395 -1.82 -28.04 -6.05
CA ARG A 395 -3.07 -28.82 -6.04
C ARG A 395 -3.22 -29.63 -4.76
N LYS A 396 -2.14 -30.26 -4.29
CA LYS A 396 -2.17 -31.27 -3.23
C LYS A 396 -2.83 -30.84 -1.91
N PRO A 397 -2.54 -29.64 -1.35
CA PRO A 397 -3.22 -29.21 -0.13
C PRO A 397 -4.73 -29.02 -0.29
N PHE A 398 -5.23 -28.70 -1.49
CA PHE A 398 -6.68 -28.65 -1.72
C PHE A 398 -7.30 -30.05 -1.75
N GLU A 399 -6.60 -31.05 -2.31
CA GLU A 399 -7.05 -32.45 -2.26
C GLU A 399 -7.10 -32.98 -0.83
N GLU A 400 -6.13 -32.61 0.00
CA GLU A 400 -6.10 -32.95 1.43
C GLU A 400 -7.26 -32.29 2.18
N LEU A 401 -7.56 -31.03 1.89
CA LEU A 401 -8.73 -30.35 2.43
C LEU A 401 -10.05 -31.03 2.02
N LEU A 402 -10.16 -31.44 0.75
CA LEU A 402 -11.31 -32.22 0.26
C LEU A 402 -11.42 -33.58 0.96
N ALA A 403 -10.30 -34.26 1.25
CA ALA A 403 -10.30 -35.51 2.02
C ALA A 403 -10.78 -35.29 3.47
N GLY A 404 -10.47 -34.14 4.06
CA GLY A 404 -11.05 -33.71 5.35
C GLY A 404 -12.58 -33.58 5.26
N TYR A 405 -13.09 -32.90 4.23
CA TYR A 405 -14.54 -32.77 4.04
C TYR A 405 -15.24 -34.10 3.79
N GLU A 406 -14.62 -35.01 3.03
CA GLU A 406 -15.15 -36.37 2.83
C GLU A 406 -15.23 -37.12 4.16
N TRP A 407 -14.21 -37.02 5.01
CA TRP A 407 -14.20 -37.58 6.35
C TRP A 407 -15.38 -37.09 7.20
N ASP A 408 -15.69 -35.79 7.13
CA ASP A 408 -16.80 -35.17 7.87
C ASP A 408 -18.17 -35.58 7.31
N ILE A 409 -18.32 -35.67 5.99
CA ILE A 409 -19.55 -36.14 5.32
C ILE A 409 -19.85 -37.60 5.66
N GLU A 410 -18.82 -38.45 5.72
CA GLU A 410 -18.93 -39.85 6.11
C GLU A 410 -19.22 -40.03 7.61
N GLY A 411 -19.03 -38.97 8.43
CA GLY A 411 -19.18 -39.03 9.87
C GLY A 411 -18.14 -39.93 10.53
N ARG A 412 -16.93 -40.02 9.96
CA ARG A 412 -15.87 -40.89 10.47
C ARG A 412 -15.33 -40.35 11.81
N LEU A 413 -15.38 -41.18 12.85
CA LEU A 413 -14.87 -40.81 14.17
C LEU A 413 -13.35 -40.94 14.25
N VAL A 414 -12.69 -40.00 14.93
CA VAL A 414 -11.27 -40.08 15.31
C VAL A 414 -11.09 -41.11 16.41
N ARG A 415 -10.38 -42.22 16.15
CA ARG A 415 -10.27 -43.34 17.11
C ARG A 415 -8.94 -43.42 17.84
N ASN A 416 -7.88 -42.92 17.22
CA ASN A 416 -6.52 -42.98 17.74
C ASN A 416 -5.75 -41.71 17.37
N GLU A 417 -4.51 -41.63 17.84
CA GLU A 417 -3.61 -40.50 17.60
C GLU A 417 -3.28 -40.34 16.11
N ASP A 418 -3.11 -41.45 15.37
CA ASP A 418 -2.86 -41.42 13.93
C ASP A 418 -4.04 -40.81 13.15
N ASP A 419 -5.28 -41.16 13.50
CA ASP A 419 -6.49 -40.57 12.93
C ASP A 419 -6.55 -39.07 13.25
N LEU A 420 -6.17 -38.65 14.46
CA LEU A 420 -6.16 -37.24 14.87
C LEU A 420 -5.11 -36.45 14.10
N LEU A 421 -3.90 -36.99 13.96
CA LEU A 421 -2.81 -36.38 13.19
C LEU A 421 -3.16 -36.29 11.70
N LEU A 422 -3.77 -37.34 11.14
CA LEU A 422 -4.20 -37.35 9.75
C LEU A 422 -5.31 -36.33 9.49
N TYR A 423 -6.34 -36.32 10.34
CA TYR A 423 -7.44 -35.36 10.21
C TYR A 423 -6.96 -33.92 10.37
N SER A 424 -6.13 -33.62 11.39
CA SER A 424 -5.56 -32.29 11.57
C SER A 424 -4.64 -31.86 10.41
N THR A 425 -3.95 -32.82 9.78
CA THR A 425 -3.19 -32.55 8.54
C THR A 425 -4.12 -32.11 7.41
N TYR A 426 -5.27 -32.76 7.24
CA TYR A 426 -6.25 -32.41 6.21
C TYR A 426 -6.90 -31.05 6.40
N VAL A 427 -7.38 -30.74 7.61
CA VAL A 427 -8.18 -29.52 7.85
C VAL A 427 -7.36 -28.29 8.24
N ALA A 428 -6.14 -28.47 8.75
CA ALA A 428 -5.30 -27.37 9.24
C ALA A 428 -3.88 -27.36 8.66
N GLY A 429 -3.21 -28.53 8.58
CA GLY A 429 -1.87 -28.65 7.99
C GLY A 429 -1.81 -28.19 6.53
N SER A 430 -2.78 -28.63 5.72
CA SER A 430 -2.94 -28.24 4.33
C SER A 430 -3.11 -26.72 4.14
N VAL A 431 -3.92 -26.08 5.00
CA VAL A 431 -4.14 -24.63 4.99
C VAL A 431 -2.87 -23.88 5.37
N GLY A 432 -2.11 -24.39 6.35
CA GLY A 432 -0.79 -23.87 6.72
C GLY A 432 0.18 -23.89 5.54
N ALA A 433 0.24 -25.01 4.81
CA ALA A 433 1.04 -25.13 3.60
C ALA A 433 0.62 -24.10 2.53
N LEU A 434 -0.68 -23.96 2.25
CA LEU A 434 -1.18 -22.98 1.28
C LEU A 434 -0.80 -21.54 1.64
N CYS A 435 -0.85 -21.18 2.92
CA CYS A 435 -0.43 -19.85 3.39
C CYS A 435 1.05 -19.58 3.09
N VAL A 436 1.92 -20.59 3.22
CA VAL A 436 3.34 -20.47 2.88
C VAL A 436 3.54 -20.23 1.38
N TYR A 437 2.80 -20.90 0.51
CA TYR A 437 2.86 -20.64 -0.94
C TYR A 437 2.47 -19.20 -1.31
N VAL A 438 1.44 -18.64 -0.65
CA VAL A 438 1.07 -17.22 -0.80
C VAL A 438 2.23 -16.31 -0.40
N MET A 439 2.84 -16.56 0.76
CA MET A 439 3.97 -15.76 1.25
C MET A 439 5.17 -15.87 0.33
N MET A 440 5.50 -17.06 -0.14
CA MET A 440 6.61 -17.31 -1.08
C MET A 440 6.40 -16.55 -2.38
N TYR A 441 5.24 -16.67 -3.01
CA TYR A 441 4.95 -16.02 -4.28
C TYR A 441 5.04 -14.49 -4.21
N ARG A 442 4.57 -13.89 -3.11
CA ARG A 442 4.54 -12.43 -2.90
C ARG A 442 5.84 -11.85 -2.35
N CYS A 443 6.67 -12.65 -1.66
CA CYS A 443 8.00 -12.23 -1.19
C CYS A 443 9.11 -12.45 -2.23
N ASP A 444 8.91 -13.33 -3.21
CA ASP A 444 9.88 -13.64 -4.26
C ASP A 444 9.96 -12.54 -5.33
N ASN A 445 11.19 -12.07 -5.59
CA ASN A 445 11.55 -11.01 -6.56
C ASN A 445 11.93 -11.59 -7.94
N ASN A 446 11.23 -12.63 -8.41
CA ASN A 446 11.60 -13.39 -9.63
C ASN A 446 12.92 -14.19 -9.52
N ASN A 447 13.42 -14.45 -8.32
CA ASN A 447 14.56 -15.33 -8.10
C ASN A 447 14.03 -16.70 -7.65
N PHE A 448 13.70 -17.53 -8.64
CA PHE A 448 13.21 -18.89 -8.47
C PHE A 448 14.28 -19.90 -7.95
N GLU A 449 15.40 -19.43 -7.42
CA GLU A 449 16.49 -20.28 -6.89
C GLU A 449 16.26 -20.77 -5.45
N LEU A 450 15.13 -20.46 -4.81
CA LEU A 450 14.83 -20.94 -3.46
C LEU A 450 14.11 -22.30 -3.38
N VAL A 451 13.86 -22.98 -4.51
CA VAL A 451 13.05 -24.22 -4.56
C VAL A 451 13.60 -25.36 -3.68
N GLU A 452 14.93 -25.53 -3.58
CA GLU A 452 15.52 -26.57 -2.71
C GLU A 452 15.39 -26.27 -1.21
N ASN A 453 15.11 -25.03 -0.80
CA ASN A 453 14.90 -24.65 0.61
C ASN A 453 13.43 -24.65 1.03
N TYR A 454 12.49 -24.87 0.10
CA TYR A 454 11.06 -24.76 0.41
C TYR A 454 10.45 -26.06 0.92
N ASP A 455 11.01 -27.24 0.61
CA ASP A 455 10.51 -28.52 1.14
C ASP A 455 10.50 -28.54 2.66
N TYR A 456 11.58 -28.04 3.29
CA TYR A 456 11.65 -27.90 4.74
C TYR A 456 10.59 -26.93 5.28
N VAL A 457 10.41 -25.77 4.64
CA VAL A 457 9.44 -24.76 5.09
C VAL A 457 8.01 -25.28 4.95
N ILE A 458 7.71 -26.00 3.87
CA ILE A 458 6.41 -26.63 3.63
C ILE A 458 6.16 -27.72 4.67
N GLU A 459 7.14 -28.60 4.93
CA GLU A 459 7.04 -29.63 5.98
C GLU A 459 6.76 -29.00 7.35
N LYS A 460 7.46 -27.91 7.70
CA LYS A 460 7.20 -27.16 8.93
C LYS A 460 5.82 -26.49 8.93
N ALA A 461 5.34 -26.03 7.79
CA ALA A 461 4.00 -25.46 7.67
C ALA A 461 2.91 -26.49 7.99
N TYR A 462 3.07 -27.73 7.51
CA TYR A 462 2.19 -28.84 7.87
C TYR A 462 2.23 -29.11 9.38
N GLN A 463 3.43 -29.17 9.98
CA GLN A 463 3.59 -29.39 11.43
C GLN A 463 2.96 -28.26 12.27
N MET A 464 2.99 -27.01 11.80
CA MET A 464 2.34 -25.89 12.50
C MET A 464 0.81 -26.01 12.56
N GLY A 465 0.19 -26.67 11.59
CA GLY A 465 -1.25 -26.93 11.57
C GLY A 465 -1.67 -28.18 12.34
N GLN A 466 -0.73 -29.07 12.65
CA GLN A 466 -1.00 -30.28 13.44
C GLN A 466 -1.19 -29.94 14.92
N VAL A 467 -2.01 -30.74 15.61
CA VAL A 467 -2.19 -30.62 17.06
C VAL A 467 -0.84 -30.88 17.74
N SER A 468 -0.39 -29.95 18.59
CA SER A 468 0.81 -30.16 19.41
C SER A 468 0.49 -31.17 20.50
N ILE A 469 1.19 -32.31 20.50
CA ILE A 469 1.04 -33.39 21.47
C ILE A 469 1.94 -33.16 22.67
#